data_AF-A0AAW5MXP6-F1
#
_entry.id   AF-A0AAW5MXP6-F1
#
_cell.length_a   1.000
_cell.length_b   1.000
_cell.length_c   1.000
_cell.angle_alpha   90.00
_cell.angle_beta   90.00
_cell.angle_gamma   90.00
#
_symmetry.space_group_name_H-M   'P 1'
#
loop_
_entity.id
_entity.type
_entity.pdbx_description
1 polymer ?
#
loop_
_entity_poly.entity_id
_entity_poly.type
_entity_poly.pdbx_seq_one_letter_code
_entity_poly.pdbx_strand_id
1 'polypeptide(L)'
;WPGNVRQLENTCRWLTVMAAGQEVLIQDLPGELFESTVAESTSQMQPDSWATLLAQWADRALRSGHQNLLSEAQPELERTLLTT
;
A
#
# COMPACT_ATOMS: atom_id res chain seq x y z
N TRP A 1 -5.43 -15.77 -2.22
CA TRP A 1 -4.93 -14.74 -1.29
C TRP A 1 -5.40 -13.40 -1.82
N PRO A 2 -6.16 -12.62 -1.02
CA PRO A 2 -6.80 -11.40 -1.50
C PRO A 2 -5.85 -10.20 -1.63
N GLY A 3 -4.57 -10.34 -1.27
CA GLY A 3 -3.56 -9.30 -1.50
C GLY A 3 -2.14 -9.87 -1.43
N ASN A 4 -1.24 -9.28 -2.23
CA ASN A 4 0.23 -9.34 -2.23
C ASN A 4 0.94 -10.61 -1.65
N VAL A 5 1.90 -11.17 -2.40
CA VAL A 5 2.70 -12.36 -2.01
C VAL A 5 3.31 -12.27 -0.61
N ARG A 6 3.66 -11.05 -0.15
CA ARG A 6 4.17 -10.80 1.19
C ARG A 6 3.18 -11.13 2.31
N GLN A 7 1.88 -10.93 2.10
CA GLN A 7 0.86 -11.31 3.07
C GLN A 7 0.78 -12.83 3.21
N LEU A 8 0.89 -13.56 2.09
CA LEU A 8 0.97 -15.03 2.10
C LEU A 8 2.21 -15.52 2.86
N GLU A 9 3.36 -14.91 2.61
CA GLU A 9 4.61 -15.22 3.30
C GLU A 9 4.49 -15.02 4.82
N ASN A 10 3.94 -13.87 5.26
CA ASN A 10 3.76 -13.56 6.68
C ASN A 10 2.81 -14.53 7.36
N THR A 11 1.70 -14.90 6.71
CA THR A 11 0.76 -15.89 7.25
C THR A 11 1.42 -17.26 7.40
N CYS A 12 2.16 -17.73 6.39
CA CYS A 12 2.88 -19.00 6.45
C CYS A 12 3.95 -19.00 7.55
N ARG A 13 4.65 -17.87 7.74
CA ARG A 13 5.62 -17.69 8.81
C ARG A 13 4.97 -17.77 10.19
N TRP A 14 3.84 -17.10 10.37
CA TRP A 14 3.08 -17.12 11.63
C TRP A 14 2.53 -18.52 11.93
N LEU A 15 1.98 -19.23 10.92
CA LEU A 15 1.50 -20.61 11.08
C LEU A 15 2.60 -21.55 11.53
N THR A 16 3.80 -21.41 10.99
CA THR A 16 4.98 -22.22 11.41
C THR A 16 5.37 -21.98 12.87
N VAL A 17 5.08 -20.78 13.41
CA VAL A 17 5.45 -20.41 14.78
C VAL A 17 4.33 -20.71 15.80
N MET A 18 3.07 -20.61 15.37
CA MET A 18 1.92 -20.60 16.29
C MET A 18 0.98 -21.81 16.14
N ALA A 19 1.02 -22.55 15.02
CA ALA A 19 0.24 -23.78 14.88
C ALA A 19 0.97 -24.93 15.57
N ALA A 20 0.46 -25.38 16.72
CA ALA A 20 1.09 -26.41 17.54
C ALA A 20 0.85 -27.86 17.03
N GLY A 21 0.46 -28.05 15.76
CA GLY A 21 0.07 -29.36 15.21
C GLY A 21 0.43 -29.56 13.73
N GLN A 22 0.36 -30.81 13.26
CA GLN A 22 0.61 -31.19 11.86
C GLN A 22 -0.54 -30.77 10.91
N GLU A 23 -1.71 -30.48 11.48
CA GLU A 23 -2.92 -30.04 10.77
C GLU A 23 -3.26 -28.61 11.20
N VAL A 24 -3.57 -27.75 10.22
CA VAL A 24 -3.99 -26.36 10.46
C VAL A 24 -5.51 -26.32 10.51
N LEU A 25 -6.08 -26.01 11.67
CA LEU A 25 -7.51 -25.82 11.84
C LEU A 25 -7.89 -24.35 11.58
N ILE A 26 -9.16 -24.09 11.27
CA ILE A 26 -9.68 -22.72 11.02
C ILE A 26 -9.46 -21.82 12.25
N GLN A 27 -9.50 -22.39 13.44
CA GLN A 27 -9.20 -21.71 14.71
C GLN A 27 -7.72 -21.30 14.86
N ASP A 28 -6.82 -21.96 14.12
CA ASP A 28 -5.40 -21.63 14.12
C ASP A 28 -5.11 -20.51 13.12
N LEU A 29 -6.05 -20.13 12.25
CA LEU A 29 -5.84 -19.02 11.33
C LEU A 29 -6.04 -17.69 12.06
N PRO A 30 -5.11 -16.73 11.93
CA PRO A 30 -5.27 -15.42 12.55
C PRO A 30 -6.52 -14.73 12.01
N GLY A 31 -7.32 -14.14 12.92
CA GLY A 31 -8.60 -13.49 12.60
C GLY A 31 -8.51 -12.41 11.51
N GLU A 32 -7.34 -11.79 11.36
CA GLU A 32 -7.06 -10.78 10.32
C GLU A 32 -7.22 -11.30 8.89
N LEU A 33 -7.06 -12.61 8.64
CA LEU A 33 -7.32 -13.21 7.32
C LEU A 33 -8.80 -13.14 6.94
N PHE A 34 -9.69 -13.17 7.93
CA PHE A 34 -11.14 -13.09 7.73
C PHE A 34 -11.61 -11.64 7.62
N GLU A 35 -11.01 -10.71 8.37
CA GLU A 35 -11.29 -9.27 8.25
C GLU A 35 -10.83 -8.66 6.92
N SER A 36 -9.76 -9.21 6.33
CA SER A 36 -9.22 -8.73 5.04
C SER A 36 -10.18 -8.92 3.85
N THR A 37 -11.26 -9.69 3.99
CA THR A 37 -12.30 -9.81 2.94
C THR A 37 -13.31 -8.66 2.94
N VAL A 38 -13.36 -7.86 4.01
CA VAL A 38 -14.30 -6.73 4.13
C VAL A 38 -13.58 -5.37 4.14
N ALA A 39 -12.26 -5.37 4.37
CA ALA A 39 -11.47 -4.14 4.57
C ALA A 39 -10.77 -3.56 3.33
N GLU A 40 -11.14 -3.91 2.10
CA GLU A 40 -10.62 -3.24 0.88
C GLU A 40 -11.66 -2.46 0.08
N SER A 41 -12.89 -2.31 0.60
CA SER A 41 -13.93 -1.48 -0.05
C SER A 41 -14.31 -0.22 0.73
N THR A 42 -13.76 0.04 1.92
CA THR A 42 -14.08 1.26 2.66
C THR A 42 -12.91 1.69 3.55
N SER A 43 -12.24 2.77 3.13
CA SER A 43 -11.62 3.76 4.02
C SER A 43 -10.42 3.32 4.88
N GLN A 44 -9.30 2.97 4.24
CA GLN A 44 -8.02 3.44 4.77
C GLN A 44 -7.70 4.79 4.15
N MET A 45 -8.32 5.81 4.75
CA MET A 45 -7.89 7.20 4.73
C MET A 45 -6.54 7.29 5.49
N GLN A 46 -5.50 6.60 5.01
CA GLN A 46 -4.15 7.12 5.20
C GLN A 46 -4.08 8.41 4.39
N PRO A 47 -3.55 9.50 4.94
CA PRO A 47 -3.57 10.78 4.26
C PRO A 47 -2.85 10.54 2.94
N ASP A 48 -3.59 10.76 1.85
CA ASP A 48 -3.10 10.94 0.50
C ASP A 48 -1.59 10.69 0.39
N SER A 49 -1.20 9.44 0.12
CA SER A 49 0.23 9.11 0.02
C SER A 49 0.83 10.11 -0.94
N TRP A 50 1.93 10.76 -0.58
CA TRP A 50 2.50 11.83 -1.40
C TRP A 50 2.68 11.38 -2.87
N ALA A 51 2.95 10.09 -3.08
CA ALA A 51 3.00 9.47 -4.41
C ALA A 51 1.65 9.51 -5.14
N THR A 52 0.54 9.29 -4.45
CA THR A 52 -0.83 9.41 -4.97
C THR A 52 -1.17 10.86 -5.36
N LEU A 53 -0.80 11.84 -4.53
CA LEU A 53 -1.00 13.26 -4.85
C LEU A 53 -0.17 13.69 -6.06
N LEU A 54 1.08 13.23 -6.12
CA LEU A 54 1.97 13.52 -7.24
C LEU A 54 1.46 12.88 -8.53
N ALA A 55 0.92 11.65 -8.46
CA ALA A 55 0.29 11.00 -9.60
C ALA A 55 -0.95 11.78 -10.09
N GLN A 56 -1.84 12.20 -9.18
CA GLN A 56 -3.02 12.99 -9.54
C GLN A 56 -2.66 14.35 -10.14
N TRP A 57 -1.63 15.01 -9.59
CA TRP A 57 -1.10 16.26 -10.14
C TRP A 57 -0.56 16.05 -11.55
N ALA A 58 0.25 15.00 -11.77
CA ALA A 58 0.81 14.67 -13.06
C ALA A 58 -0.28 14.41 -14.11
N ASP A 59 -1.31 13.65 -13.77
CA ASP A 59 -2.47 13.39 -14.64
C ASP A 59 -3.19 14.69 -15.05
N ARG A 60 -3.41 15.60 -14.09
CA ARG A 60 -4.05 16.89 -14.35
C ARG A 60 -3.20 17.76 -15.28
N ALA A 61 -1.89 17.78 -15.04
CA ALA A 61 -0.96 18.59 -15.80
C ALA A 61 -0.78 18.05 -17.24
N LEU A 62 -0.72 16.74 -17.43
CA LEU A 62 -0.77 16.11 -18.76
C LEU A 62 -2.05 16.46 -19.53
N ARG A 63 -3.21 16.40 -18.86
CA ARG A 63 -4.51 16.77 -19.48
C ARG A 63 -4.57 18.24 -19.89
N SER A 64 -3.88 19.11 -19.17
CA SER A 64 -3.75 20.53 -19.52
C SER A 64 -2.76 20.82 -20.64
N GLY A 65 -2.12 19.78 -21.21
CA GLY A 65 -1.19 19.90 -22.33
C GLY A 65 0.24 20.26 -21.94
N HIS A 66 0.56 20.24 -20.63
CA HIS A 66 1.92 20.49 -20.17
C HIS A 66 2.85 19.32 -20.55
N GLN A 67 3.94 19.65 -21.23
CA GLN A 67 5.02 18.73 -21.57
C GLN A 67 6.27 19.17 -20.77
N ASN A 68 7.00 18.22 -20.20
CA ASN A 68 8.12 18.42 -19.25
C ASN A 68 7.77 18.64 -17.77
N LEU A 69 6.78 17.89 -17.26
CA LEU A 69 6.39 17.92 -15.83
C LEU A 69 7.54 17.65 -14.86
N LEU A 70 8.49 16.79 -15.24
CA LEU A 70 9.61 16.42 -14.39
C LEU A 70 10.58 17.60 -14.19
N SER A 71 10.78 18.44 -15.21
CA SER A 71 11.63 19.64 -15.13
C SER A 71 11.08 20.69 -14.16
N GLU A 72 9.76 20.70 -13.94
CA GLU A 72 9.08 21.59 -13.00
C GLU A 72 8.97 20.97 -11.59
N ALA A 73 8.64 19.68 -11.51
CA ALA A 73 8.47 18.98 -10.25
C ALA A 73 9.79 18.71 -9.51
N GLN A 74 10.89 18.48 -10.23
CA GLN A 74 12.19 18.18 -9.64
C GLN A 74 12.74 19.30 -8.73
N PRO A 75 12.82 20.58 -9.17
CA PRO A 75 13.34 21.64 -8.30
C PRO A 75 12.46 21.91 -7.07
N GLU A 76 11.13 21.77 -7.19
CA GLU A 76 10.20 21.90 -6.05
C GLU A 76 10.41 20.77 -5.02
N LEU A 77 10.64 19.55 -5.49
CA LEU A 77 10.95 18.40 -4.64
C LEU A 77 12.29 18.57 -3.92
N GLU A 78 13.34 18.98 -4.64
CA GLU A 78 14.66 19.25 -4.07
C GLU A 78 14.60 20.35 -3.00
N ARG A 79 13.87 21.44 -3.25
CA ARG A 79 13.67 22.51 -2.26
C ARG A 79 13.01 21.99 -0.99
N THR A 80 11.93 21.23 -1.13
CA THR A 80 11.18 20.67 0.01
C THR A 80 12.08 19.80 0.87
N LEU A 81 12.87 18.91 0.24
CA LEU A 81 13.81 18.03 0.94
C LEU A 81 14.96 18.76 1.62
N LEU A 82 15.43 19.89 1.08
CA LEU A 82 16.52 20.68 1.67
C LEU A 82 16.05 21.54 2.86
N THR A 83 14.75 21.83 2.96
CA THR A 83 14.18 22.67 4.03
C THR A 83 13.67 21.91 5.25
N THR A 84 13.51 20.59 5.17
CA THR A 84 13.15 19.69 6.28
C THR A 84 14.37 19.04 6.90
#